data_AF-A0AAP2GJZ8-F1
#
_entry.id   AF-A0AAP2GJZ8-F1
#
_cell.length_a   1.000
_cell.length_b   1.000
_cell.length_c   1.000
_cell.angle_alpha   90.00
_cell.angle_beta   90.00
_cell.angle_gamma   90.00
#
_symmetry.space_group_name_H-M   'P 1'
#
loop_
_entity.id
_entity.type
_entity.pdbx_description
1 polymer ?
#
loop_
_entity_poly.entity_id
_entity_poly.type
_entity_poly.pdbx_seq_one_letter_code
_entity_poly.pdbx_strand_id
1 'polypeptide(L)'
;MDIIHLPHDIHLVALQATSFPDGIPATFDKLKEMLGNIPTQGSYGVSHPGPKGHIVYYAAASLANAAPGLPGTETLTIRQGYFVALPIRQWRENIQAIPTTFDTLTQHPDIDPQGYCLEEYSCDTMRCMVPLRAGYVPVQQGSLTDRITEVLDDFCGTLDKFTDAQINQVPPGGGWNAGQVAEHIAISIEAIPDGHTAPANRFIDEQVIPINDIFLDFEARYTSPDFVLPRQETHEKAALIGTLRALERKHVQAALNSDLTELCLDFEFPTIGFMTRYEWLNFFVAHTQRHLRQLKNVYAALNG
;
A
#
# COMPACT_ATOMS: atom_id res chain seq x y z
N MET A 1 4.65 -3.48 12.10
CA MET A 1 5.72 -3.19 11.12
C MET A 1 5.02 -2.72 9.89
N ASP A 2 5.43 -1.58 9.36
CA ASP A 2 4.82 -1.00 8.16
C ASP A 2 5.65 -1.42 6.95
N ILE A 3 5.01 -1.43 5.78
CA ILE A 3 5.74 -1.58 4.53
C ILE A 3 5.74 -0.24 3.79
N ILE A 4 6.93 0.18 3.39
CA ILE A 4 7.14 1.39 2.61
C ILE A 4 7.52 1.02 1.18
N HIS A 5 6.81 1.58 0.20
CA HIS A 5 7.23 1.56 -1.19
C HIS A 5 8.08 2.79 -1.51
N LEU A 6 9.29 2.57 -2.02
CA LEU A 6 10.06 3.59 -2.71
C LEU A 6 9.91 3.36 -4.23
N PRO A 7 9.17 4.23 -4.95
CA PRO A 7 8.88 4.00 -6.37
C PRO A 7 10.05 4.33 -7.32
N HIS A 8 11.11 4.96 -6.80
CA HIS A 8 12.28 5.36 -7.59
C HIS A 8 13.56 5.23 -6.74
N ASP A 9 14.70 4.98 -7.40
CA ASP A 9 16.01 4.93 -6.77
C ASP A 9 16.35 6.28 -6.10
N ILE A 10 17.00 6.25 -4.94
CA ILE A 10 17.53 7.42 -4.26
C ILE A 10 19.05 7.32 -4.23
N HIS A 11 19.71 8.18 -5.00
CA HIS A 11 21.16 8.26 -4.98
C HIS A 11 21.64 9.15 -3.82
N LEU A 12 22.65 8.67 -3.11
CA LEU A 12 23.19 9.31 -1.92
C LEU A 12 24.67 9.66 -2.12
N VAL A 13 25.11 10.74 -1.49
CA VAL A 13 26.51 10.96 -1.15
C VAL A 13 26.76 10.44 0.26
N ALA A 14 27.80 9.63 0.45
CA ALA A 14 28.05 8.90 1.67
C ALA A 14 29.50 9.03 2.14
N LEU A 15 29.70 9.01 3.45
CA LEU A 15 31.00 9.00 4.11
C LEU A 15 31.03 7.85 5.12
N GLN A 16 32.00 6.96 4.97
CA GLN A 16 32.18 5.82 5.87
C GLN A 16 32.67 6.29 7.25
N ALA A 17 32.07 5.77 8.31
CA ALA A 17 32.51 5.99 9.67
C ALA A 17 33.80 5.22 9.98
N THR A 18 34.69 5.83 10.77
CA THR A 18 35.98 5.23 11.15
C THR A 18 35.85 4.12 12.20
N SER A 19 34.77 4.12 12.98
CA SER A 19 34.42 3.09 13.95
C SER A 19 32.92 3.02 14.17
N PHE A 20 32.42 1.86 14.61
CA PHE A 20 31.03 1.64 14.96
C PHE A 20 30.90 1.16 16.42
N PRO A 21 29.95 1.69 17.21
CA PRO A 21 29.08 2.84 16.90
C PRO A 21 29.73 4.21 17.18
N ASP A 22 30.86 4.25 17.91
CA ASP A 22 31.41 5.50 18.49
C ASP A 22 31.80 6.58 17.46
N GLY A 23 32.16 6.19 16.24
CA GLY A 23 32.59 7.10 15.18
C GLY A 23 31.43 7.76 14.40
N ILE A 24 30.19 7.31 14.60
CA ILE A 24 29.02 7.79 13.83
C ILE A 24 28.79 9.30 13.99
N PRO A 25 28.76 9.89 15.21
CA PRO A 25 28.44 11.31 15.37
C PRO A 25 29.43 12.23 14.65
N ALA A 26 30.73 11.98 14.83
CA ALA A 26 31.80 12.76 14.18
C ALA A 26 31.76 12.63 12.65
N THR A 27 31.30 11.48 12.13
CA THR A 27 31.17 11.24 10.68
C THR A 27 30.02 12.06 10.10
N PHE A 28 28.87 12.13 10.78
CA PHE A 28 27.76 13.00 10.38
C PHE A 28 28.13 14.48 10.45
N ASP A 29 28.86 14.92 11.49
CA ASP A 29 29.30 16.31 11.61
C ASP A 29 30.23 16.69 10.45
N LYS A 30 31.20 15.83 10.13
CA LYS A 30 32.09 16.02 8.99
C LYS A 30 31.34 16.03 7.65
N LEU A 31 30.37 15.12 7.45
CA LEU A 31 29.58 15.09 6.22
C LEU A 31 28.77 16.38 6.05
N LYS A 32 28.19 16.93 7.13
CA LYS A 32 27.50 18.22 7.11
C LYS A 32 28.44 19.38 6.81
N GLU A 33 29.64 19.40 7.39
CA GLU A 33 30.64 20.42 7.08
C GLU A 33 31.01 20.41 5.59
N MET A 34 31.15 19.22 4.99
CA MET A 34 31.50 19.06 3.58
C MET A 34 30.39 19.49 2.62
N LEU A 35 29.12 19.29 2.99
CA LEU A 35 27.96 19.55 2.14
C LEU A 35 27.32 20.92 2.37
N GLY A 36 27.78 21.68 3.38
CA GLY A 36 27.06 22.83 3.90
C GLY A 36 25.81 22.40 4.68
N ASN A 37 25.07 23.33 5.28
CA ASN A 37 23.89 23.01 6.09
C ASN A 37 22.86 22.14 5.33
N ILE A 38 22.95 20.82 5.49
CA ILE A 38 22.00 19.87 4.93
C ILE A 38 20.78 19.80 5.86
N PRO A 39 19.55 19.82 5.33
CA PRO A 39 18.38 19.49 6.13
C PRO A 39 18.51 18.08 6.72
N THR A 40 17.97 17.88 7.92
CA THR A 40 17.85 16.55 8.55
C THR A 40 17.09 15.58 7.63
N GLN A 41 16.09 16.09 6.90
CA GLN A 41 15.36 15.33 5.89
C GLN A 41 16.25 15.03 4.68
N GLY A 42 16.30 13.75 4.30
CA GLY A 42 17.21 13.28 3.27
C GLY A 42 18.64 13.01 3.80
N SER A 43 18.82 12.98 5.12
CA SER A 43 19.99 12.35 5.76
C SER A 43 19.68 10.88 6.05
N TYR A 44 20.65 10.01 5.83
CA TYR A 44 20.52 8.56 5.97
C TYR A 44 21.70 7.98 6.73
N GLY A 45 21.44 6.91 7.47
CA GLY A 45 22.44 5.98 7.97
C GLY A 45 22.31 4.69 7.19
N VAL A 46 23.42 4.19 6.65
CA VAL A 46 23.43 2.91 5.93
C VAL A 46 24.45 2.02 6.61
N SER A 47 24.03 0.86 7.12
CA SER A 47 24.94 -0.06 7.78
C SER A 47 24.75 -1.49 7.32
N HIS A 48 25.87 -2.22 7.26
CA HIS A 48 25.88 -3.63 6.88
C HIS A 48 27.05 -4.36 7.56
N PRO A 49 26.99 -5.70 7.63
CA PRO A 49 28.12 -6.49 8.13
C PRO A 49 29.37 -6.33 7.26
N GLY A 50 30.51 -6.14 7.89
CA GLY A 50 31.84 -6.12 7.30
C GLY A 50 32.68 -7.36 7.67
N PRO A 51 33.92 -7.47 7.14
CA PRO A 51 34.80 -8.61 7.39
C PRO A 51 35.02 -8.92 8.88
N LYS A 52 34.97 -10.20 9.28
CA LYS A 52 35.17 -10.61 10.69
C LYS A 52 34.11 -10.07 11.67
N GLY A 53 32.94 -9.67 11.18
CA GLY A 53 31.79 -9.32 12.03
C GLY A 53 31.78 -7.90 12.60
N HIS A 54 32.65 -7.00 12.13
CA HIS A 54 32.49 -5.56 12.42
C HIS A 54 31.37 -4.98 11.56
N ILE A 55 30.65 -3.97 12.06
CA ILE A 55 29.65 -3.26 11.27
C ILE A 55 30.34 -2.14 10.49
N VAL A 56 30.10 -2.11 9.18
CA VAL A 56 30.45 -0.97 8.33
C VAL A 56 29.26 -0.02 8.35
N TYR A 57 29.53 1.26 8.59
CA TYR A 57 28.50 2.29 8.67
C TYR A 57 28.86 3.48 7.79
N TYR A 58 27.87 4.00 7.09
CA TYR A 58 27.96 5.21 6.29
C TYR A 58 26.97 6.25 6.80
N ALA A 59 27.46 7.45 7.11
CA ALA A 59 26.63 8.64 7.16
C ALA A 59 26.39 9.08 5.71
N ALA A 60 25.14 9.38 5.34
CA ALA A 60 24.81 9.71 3.96
C ALA A 60 23.76 10.82 3.86
N ALA A 61 23.71 11.49 2.71
CA ALA A 61 22.71 12.47 2.36
C ALA A 61 22.25 12.29 0.90
N SER A 62 21.00 12.59 0.59
CA SER A 62 20.47 12.52 -0.78
C SER A 62 21.19 13.47 -1.73
N LEU A 63 21.56 12.98 -2.93
CA LEU A 63 22.14 13.80 -4.01
C LEU A 63 21.16 14.82 -4.59
N ALA A 64 19.86 14.71 -4.31
CA ALA A 64 18.92 15.80 -4.59
C ALA A 64 19.24 17.08 -3.78
N ASN A 65 19.96 16.92 -2.66
CA ASN A 65 20.33 17.99 -1.73
C ASN A 65 21.84 18.30 -1.74
N ALA A 66 22.62 17.68 -2.64
CA ALA A 66 24.08 17.66 -2.59
C ALA A 66 24.73 17.60 -3.97
N ALA A 67 25.88 18.25 -4.14
CA ALA A 67 26.67 18.12 -5.36
C ALA A 67 27.38 16.75 -5.42
N PRO A 68 27.36 16.04 -6.57
CA PRO A 68 28.08 14.77 -6.70
C PRO A 68 29.61 15.00 -6.69
N GLY A 69 30.36 13.98 -6.26
CA GLY A 69 31.82 13.92 -6.43
C GLY A 69 32.67 14.65 -5.39
N LEU A 70 32.18 14.82 -4.15
CA LEU A 70 32.99 15.40 -3.08
C LEU A 70 34.19 14.50 -2.71
N PRO A 71 35.39 15.08 -2.47
CA PRO A 71 36.58 14.30 -2.12
C PRO A 71 36.38 13.44 -0.87
N GLY A 72 36.67 12.14 -0.98
CA GLY A 72 36.54 11.19 0.14
C GLY A 72 35.12 10.74 0.44
N THR A 73 34.15 11.06 -0.42
CA THR A 73 32.78 10.53 -0.37
C THR A 73 32.54 9.49 -1.45
N GLU A 74 31.56 8.63 -1.21
CA GLU A 74 31.11 7.58 -2.12
C GLU A 74 29.67 7.84 -2.54
N THR A 75 29.26 7.28 -3.69
CA THR A 75 27.86 7.30 -4.10
C THR A 75 27.20 5.96 -3.76
N LEU A 76 26.21 6.01 -2.89
CA LEU A 76 25.36 4.87 -2.59
C LEU A 76 24.01 5.02 -3.31
N THR A 77 23.31 3.92 -3.53
CA THR A 77 21.95 3.94 -4.09
C THR A 77 21.05 3.15 -3.18
N ILE A 78 20.07 3.82 -2.58
CA ILE A 78 18.90 3.15 -2.02
C ILE A 78 18.06 2.77 -3.23
N ARG A 79 17.99 1.48 -3.53
CA ARG A 79 17.21 1.00 -4.66
C ARG A 79 15.73 1.17 -4.38
N GLN A 80 14.98 1.52 -5.41
CA GLN A 80 13.53 1.43 -5.41
C GLN A 80 13.08 0.02 -5.03
N GLY A 81 11.87 -0.06 -4.52
CA GLY A 81 11.29 -1.27 -3.96
C GLY A 81 10.85 -1.04 -2.54
N TYR A 82 10.69 -2.12 -1.81
CA TYR A 82 9.92 -2.09 -0.59
C TYR A 82 10.76 -2.39 0.64
N PHE A 83 10.33 -1.80 1.75
CA PHE A 83 11.07 -1.82 3.00
C PHE A 83 10.13 -2.17 4.14
N VAL A 84 10.55 -3.08 5.02
CA VAL A 84 9.90 -3.28 6.30
C VAL A 84 10.41 -2.18 7.20
N ALA A 85 9.49 -1.48 7.84
CA ALA A 85 9.79 -0.29 8.59
C ALA A 85 9.21 -0.35 9.99
N LEU A 86 10.00 0.14 10.94
CA LEU A 86 9.54 0.50 12.28
C LEU A 86 10.10 1.87 12.63
N PRO A 87 9.25 2.79 13.13
CA PRO A 87 9.71 4.09 13.59
C PRO A 87 10.23 4.00 15.03
N ILE A 88 11.34 4.69 15.31
CA ILE A 88 11.80 5.02 16.67
C ILE A 88 11.59 6.52 16.87
N ARG A 89 10.70 6.89 17.79
CA ARG A 89 10.44 8.29 18.18
C ARG A 89 11.43 8.74 19.25
N GLN A 90 11.77 10.03 19.26
CA GLN A 90 12.78 10.60 20.17
C GLN A 90 14.09 9.79 20.16
N TRP A 91 14.52 9.40 18.96
CA TRP A 91 15.55 8.37 18.79
C TRP A 91 16.89 8.73 19.45
N ARG A 92 17.21 10.03 19.62
CA ARG A 92 18.43 10.51 20.29
C ARG A 92 18.47 10.17 21.78
N GLU A 93 17.32 10.12 22.43
CA GLU A 93 17.18 9.69 23.83
C GLU A 93 17.00 8.17 23.92
N ASN A 94 16.54 7.54 22.83
CA ASN A 94 16.25 6.12 22.71
C ASN A 94 17.26 5.35 21.85
N ILE A 95 18.53 5.77 21.82
CA ILE A 95 19.58 5.15 20.99
C ILE A 95 19.73 3.65 21.28
N GLN A 96 19.45 3.24 22.52
CA GLN A 96 19.51 1.83 22.94
C GLN A 96 18.41 0.95 22.31
N ALA A 97 17.35 1.54 21.75
CA ALA A 97 16.29 0.81 21.05
C ALA A 97 16.63 0.53 19.59
N ILE A 98 17.69 1.16 19.04
CA ILE A 98 18.08 1.00 17.64
C ILE A 98 18.47 -0.46 17.35
N PRO A 99 19.33 -1.13 18.15
CA PRO A 99 19.68 -2.52 17.91
C PRO A 99 18.46 -3.44 17.98
N THR A 100 17.62 -3.34 19.01
CA THR A 100 16.45 -4.21 19.16
C THR A 100 15.39 -3.99 18.08
N THR A 101 15.28 -2.76 17.56
CA THR A 101 14.40 -2.45 16.43
C THR A 101 14.92 -3.12 15.15
N PHE A 102 16.21 -3.00 14.85
CA PHE A 102 16.78 -3.70 13.70
C PHE A 102 16.80 -5.22 13.90
N ASP A 103 17.00 -5.74 15.11
CA ASP A 103 16.84 -7.18 15.39
C ASP A 103 15.43 -7.63 15.05
N THR A 104 14.41 -6.82 15.39
CA THR A 104 13.01 -7.10 15.06
C THR A 104 12.76 -7.03 13.55
N LEU A 105 13.26 -5.99 12.88
CA LEU A 105 13.09 -5.82 11.43
C LEU A 105 13.85 -6.88 10.63
N THR A 106 15.04 -7.26 11.08
CA THR A 106 15.87 -8.28 10.40
C THR A 106 15.37 -9.70 10.62
N GLN A 107 14.51 -9.91 11.63
CA GLN A 107 13.73 -11.13 11.76
C GLN A 107 12.58 -11.19 10.76
N HIS A 108 12.23 -10.09 10.08
CA HIS A 108 11.27 -10.13 9.01
C HIS A 108 11.80 -11.09 7.92
N PRO A 109 11.07 -12.15 7.57
CA PRO A 109 11.61 -13.24 6.77
C PRO A 109 12.04 -12.80 5.37
N ASP A 110 11.45 -11.71 4.86
CA ASP A 110 11.69 -11.19 3.52
C ASP A 110 12.74 -10.08 3.43
N ILE A 111 13.55 -9.86 4.47
CA ILE A 111 14.67 -8.93 4.32
C ILE A 111 15.61 -9.35 3.21
N ASP A 112 16.22 -8.37 2.55
CA ASP A 112 17.30 -8.64 1.61
C ASP A 112 18.51 -9.19 2.39
N PRO A 113 19.02 -10.41 2.09
CA PRO A 113 20.17 -10.99 2.78
C PRO A 113 21.49 -10.28 2.45
N GLN A 114 21.55 -9.54 1.34
CA GLN A 114 22.62 -8.57 1.02
C GLN A 114 22.19 -7.15 1.37
N GLY A 115 21.04 -7.02 2.04
CA GLY A 115 20.47 -5.78 2.49
C GLY A 115 21.30 -5.13 3.56
N TYR A 116 20.83 -3.97 3.95
CA TYR A 116 21.48 -3.10 4.88
C TYR A 116 20.43 -2.56 5.85
N CYS A 117 20.85 -2.26 7.06
CA CYS A 117 20.01 -1.49 7.95
C CYS A 117 20.04 -0.05 7.46
N LEU A 118 18.88 0.44 7.04
CA LEU A 118 18.67 1.80 6.56
C LEU A 118 18.01 2.60 7.68
N GLU A 119 18.69 3.65 8.09
CA GLU A 119 18.17 4.65 9.01
C GLU A 119 17.79 5.86 8.17
N GLU A 120 16.51 6.13 8.02
CA GLU A 120 16.07 7.39 7.42
C GLU A 120 15.68 8.36 8.52
N TYR A 121 16.36 9.51 8.56
CA TYR A 121 16.21 10.51 9.61
C TYR A 121 15.18 11.57 9.22
N SER A 122 14.22 11.81 10.11
CA SER A 122 13.27 12.90 9.99
C SER A 122 13.04 13.55 11.36
N CYS A 123 13.64 14.72 11.57
CA CYS A 123 13.55 15.51 12.80
C CYS A 123 13.87 14.68 14.08
N ASP A 124 12.84 14.31 14.84
CA ASP A 124 12.92 13.57 16.11
C ASP A 124 12.64 12.06 15.96
N THR A 125 12.28 11.61 14.75
CA THR A 125 11.94 10.22 14.44
C THR A 125 12.96 9.64 13.47
N MET A 126 13.38 8.41 13.75
CA MET A 126 14.19 7.62 12.83
C MET A 126 13.34 6.46 12.32
N ARG A 127 13.14 6.36 11.00
CA ARG A 127 12.49 5.21 10.39
C ARG A 127 13.57 4.18 10.10
N CYS A 128 13.62 3.15 10.94
CA CYS A 128 14.44 1.98 10.67
C CYS A 128 13.75 1.22 9.55
N MET A 129 14.50 1.00 8.48
CA MET A 129 14.05 0.26 7.32
C MET A 129 15.06 -0.84 7.05
N VAL A 130 14.58 -2.02 6.73
CA VAL A 130 15.41 -3.02 6.08
C VAL A 130 14.83 -3.20 4.69
N PRO A 131 15.64 -3.04 3.63
CA PRO A 131 15.18 -3.36 2.29
C PRO A 131 14.70 -4.78 2.36
N LEU A 132 13.48 -4.95 1.92
CA LEU A 132 13.00 -6.27 1.68
C LEU A 132 13.60 -6.69 0.35
N ARG A 133 13.90 -7.97 0.24
CA ARG A 133 14.50 -8.56 -0.95
C ARG A 133 13.79 -8.03 -2.19
N ALA A 134 14.55 -7.79 -3.26
CA ALA A 134 13.96 -7.44 -4.55
C ALA A 134 12.85 -8.44 -4.89
N GLY A 135 11.62 -7.97 -5.06
CA GLY A 135 10.43 -8.85 -5.17
C GLY A 135 9.52 -8.98 -3.94
N TYR A 136 9.77 -8.30 -2.81
CA TYR A 136 8.82 -8.02 -1.69
C TYR A 136 7.64 -7.02 -1.81
N VAL A 137 6.50 -7.28 -1.18
CA VAL A 137 5.22 -6.63 -1.46
C VAL A 137 4.39 -6.12 -0.25
N PRO A 138 3.92 -4.84 -0.20
CA PRO A 138 3.06 -4.29 0.85
C PRO A 138 1.61 -4.74 0.94
N VAL A 139 1.00 -4.33 2.06
CA VAL A 139 -0.44 -4.39 2.33
C VAL A 139 -1.00 -2.97 2.67
N GLN A 140 -2.08 -2.44 2.04
CA GLN A 140 -2.65 -1.07 2.34
C GLN A 140 -3.28 -0.93 3.76
N GLN A 141 -3.40 0.31 4.33
CA GLN A 141 -3.77 0.66 5.74
C GLN A 141 -5.02 -0.06 6.31
N GLY A 142 -4.95 -0.45 7.59
CA GLY A 142 -5.82 -1.49 8.15
C GLY A 142 -5.40 -2.86 7.62
N SER A 143 -5.71 -3.95 8.31
CA SER A 143 -5.60 -5.24 7.63
C SER A 143 -6.50 -5.23 6.38
N LEU A 144 -6.20 -6.07 5.39
CA LEU A 144 -7.08 -6.21 4.22
C LEU A 144 -8.54 -6.51 4.64
N THR A 145 -8.71 -7.27 5.72
CA THR A 145 -10.00 -7.54 6.34
C THR A 145 -10.70 -6.29 6.87
N ASP A 146 -9.97 -5.38 7.53
CA ASP A 146 -10.55 -4.13 8.05
C ASP A 146 -11.08 -3.27 6.90
N ARG A 147 -10.31 -3.15 5.81
CA ARG A 147 -10.71 -2.37 4.63
C ARG A 147 -11.93 -2.94 3.92
N ILE A 148 -12.02 -4.28 3.81
CA ILE A 148 -13.19 -4.95 3.24
C ILE A 148 -14.43 -4.70 4.10
N THR A 149 -14.31 -4.86 5.42
CA THR A 149 -15.42 -4.63 6.35
C THR A 149 -15.87 -3.17 6.32
N GLU A 150 -14.95 -2.21 6.46
CA GLU A 150 -15.27 -0.79 6.50
C GLU A 150 -16.01 -0.31 5.24
N VAL A 151 -15.51 -0.67 4.05
CA VAL A 151 -16.13 -0.20 2.80
C VAL A 151 -17.53 -0.79 2.59
N LEU A 152 -17.75 -2.06 2.95
CA LEU A 152 -19.06 -2.70 2.79
C LEU A 152 -20.04 -2.30 3.91
N ASP A 153 -19.55 -1.99 5.11
CA ASP A 153 -20.31 -1.35 6.18
C ASP A 153 -20.86 0.00 5.72
N ASP A 154 -20.00 0.86 5.20
CA ASP A 154 -20.36 2.18 4.69
C ASP A 154 -21.35 2.11 3.53
N PHE A 155 -21.15 1.14 2.63
CA PHE A 155 -22.04 0.90 1.50
C PHE A 155 -23.44 0.47 1.96
N CYS A 156 -23.52 -0.55 2.82
CA CYS A 156 -24.79 -1.02 3.38
C CYS A 156 -25.47 0.07 4.21
N GLY A 157 -24.73 0.80 5.03
CA GLY A 157 -25.23 1.90 5.85
C GLY A 157 -25.73 3.09 5.01
N THR A 158 -25.16 3.31 3.83
CA THR A 158 -25.68 4.30 2.87
C THR A 158 -26.95 3.78 2.18
N LEU A 159 -26.96 2.52 1.75
CA LEU A 159 -28.10 1.89 1.09
C LEU A 159 -29.33 1.84 2.00
N ASP A 160 -29.15 1.63 3.30
CA ASP A 160 -30.27 1.55 4.24
C ASP A 160 -31.02 2.88 4.45
N LYS A 161 -30.37 4.01 4.14
CA LYS A 161 -31.01 5.35 4.20
C LYS A 161 -32.13 5.52 3.19
N PHE A 162 -32.14 4.74 2.10
CA PHE A 162 -33.20 4.76 1.11
C PHE A 162 -34.46 4.06 1.64
N THR A 163 -35.62 4.61 1.33
CA THR A 163 -36.90 3.88 1.45
C THR A 163 -37.02 2.81 0.35
N ASP A 164 -37.93 1.85 0.53
CA ASP A 164 -38.19 0.79 -0.46
C ASP A 164 -38.69 1.34 -1.80
N ALA A 165 -39.35 2.50 -1.81
CA ALA A 165 -39.72 3.19 -3.05
C ALA A 165 -38.50 3.86 -3.71
N GLN A 166 -37.66 4.54 -2.91
CA GLN A 166 -36.51 5.28 -3.43
C GLN A 166 -35.41 4.39 -4.01
N ILE A 167 -35.25 3.14 -3.52
CA ILE A 167 -34.19 2.26 -4.03
C ILE A 167 -34.33 1.98 -5.53
N ASN A 168 -35.57 1.98 -6.02
CA ASN A 168 -35.90 1.76 -7.43
C ASN A 168 -36.14 3.07 -8.21
N GLN A 169 -36.01 4.22 -7.55
CA GLN A 169 -36.22 5.52 -8.18
C GLN A 169 -34.97 5.96 -8.95
N VAL A 170 -35.13 6.22 -10.24
CA VAL A 170 -34.07 6.78 -11.08
C VAL A 170 -33.77 8.22 -10.63
N PRO A 171 -32.50 8.60 -10.42
CA PRO A 171 -32.15 9.96 -10.00
C PRO A 171 -32.47 11.01 -11.08
N PRO A 172 -32.72 12.27 -10.70
CA PRO A 172 -32.77 13.39 -11.64
C PRO A 172 -31.49 13.44 -12.48
N GLY A 173 -31.62 13.42 -13.81
CA GLY A 173 -30.49 13.34 -14.74
C GLY A 173 -30.22 11.94 -15.30
N GLY A 174 -30.96 10.92 -14.86
CA GLY A 174 -30.85 9.55 -15.36
C GLY A 174 -29.66 8.78 -14.79
N GLY A 175 -29.39 7.60 -15.34
CA GLY A 175 -28.39 6.66 -14.82
C GLY A 175 -29.01 5.60 -13.91
N TRP A 176 -28.15 4.88 -13.19
CA TRP A 176 -28.60 3.78 -12.32
C TRP A 176 -29.27 4.30 -11.05
N ASN A 177 -30.38 3.66 -10.67
CA ASN A 177 -30.98 3.83 -9.35
C ASN A 177 -30.12 3.15 -8.26
N ALA A 178 -30.46 3.36 -6.99
CA ALA A 178 -29.68 2.82 -5.87
C ALA A 178 -29.64 1.28 -5.85
N GLY A 179 -30.74 0.62 -6.22
CA GLY A 179 -30.83 -0.84 -6.33
C GLY A 179 -29.86 -1.39 -7.39
N GLN A 180 -29.81 -0.74 -8.55
CA GLN A 180 -28.90 -1.08 -9.64
C GLN A 180 -27.43 -0.85 -9.27
N VAL A 181 -27.11 0.23 -8.55
CA VAL A 181 -25.74 0.45 -8.05
C VAL A 181 -25.33 -0.65 -7.07
N ALA A 182 -26.23 -1.06 -6.17
CA ALA A 182 -25.97 -2.13 -5.20
C ALA A 182 -25.84 -3.50 -5.86
N GLU A 183 -26.72 -3.83 -6.81
CA GLU A 183 -26.63 -5.09 -7.56
C GLU A 183 -25.35 -5.15 -8.40
N HIS A 184 -24.98 -4.05 -9.06
CA HIS A 184 -23.72 -3.97 -9.81
C HIS A 184 -22.52 -4.30 -8.92
N ILE A 185 -22.45 -3.74 -7.70
CA ILE A 185 -21.39 -4.09 -6.75
C ILE A 185 -21.47 -5.57 -6.37
N ALA A 186 -22.64 -6.08 -6.02
CA ALA A 186 -22.80 -7.48 -5.62
C ALA A 186 -22.33 -8.46 -6.71
N ILE A 187 -22.59 -8.17 -7.98
CA ILE A 187 -22.10 -8.96 -9.12
C ILE A 187 -20.58 -8.74 -9.32
N SER A 188 -20.11 -7.49 -9.29
CA SER A 188 -18.71 -7.15 -9.57
C SER A 188 -17.72 -7.69 -8.54
N ILE A 189 -18.17 -7.91 -7.30
CA ILE A 189 -17.36 -8.47 -6.22
C ILE A 189 -17.79 -9.89 -5.85
N GLU A 190 -18.60 -10.58 -6.68
CA GLU A 190 -19.23 -11.85 -6.28
C GLU A 190 -18.22 -12.90 -5.82
N ALA A 191 -17.11 -13.05 -6.56
CA ALA A 191 -16.08 -14.03 -6.28
C ALA A 191 -14.71 -13.56 -6.81
N ILE A 192 -13.65 -14.01 -6.13
CA ILE A 192 -12.32 -14.02 -6.72
C ILE A 192 -12.33 -15.10 -7.83
N PRO A 193 -11.86 -14.82 -9.06
CA PRO A 193 -11.86 -15.78 -10.17
C PRO A 193 -10.66 -16.74 -10.06
N ASP A 194 -10.65 -17.57 -9.02
CA ASP A 194 -9.48 -18.37 -8.59
C ASP A 194 -9.68 -19.89 -8.67
N GLY A 195 -10.54 -20.38 -9.56
CA GLY A 195 -10.69 -21.81 -9.88
C GLY A 195 -9.45 -22.42 -10.54
N HIS A 196 -8.67 -21.60 -11.29
CA HIS A 196 -7.30 -21.91 -11.71
C HIS A 196 -6.33 -20.82 -11.26
N THR A 197 -5.24 -21.20 -10.58
CA THR A 197 -4.19 -20.29 -10.12
C THR A 197 -2.78 -20.75 -10.47
N ALA A 198 -1.83 -19.83 -10.37
CA ALA A 198 -0.40 -20.10 -10.46
C ALA A 198 0.41 -19.13 -9.56
N PRO A 199 1.66 -19.47 -9.19
CA PRO A 199 2.55 -18.55 -8.47
C PRO A 199 2.84 -17.25 -9.25
N ALA A 200 2.90 -16.10 -8.56
CA ALA A 200 3.29 -14.82 -9.14
C ALA A 200 4.82 -14.59 -9.12
N ASN A 201 5.36 -13.98 -10.19
CA ASN A 201 6.79 -13.61 -10.30
C ASN A 201 7.05 -12.11 -10.02
N ARG A 202 6.16 -11.48 -9.26
CA ARG A 202 6.14 -10.04 -9.00
C ARG A 202 5.60 -9.76 -7.61
N PHE A 203 5.59 -8.50 -7.23
CA PHE A 203 5.03 -8.13 -5.95
C PHE A 203 3.48 -8.35 -5.93
N ILE A 204 2.93 -9.16 -4.99
CA ILE A 204 1.49 -9.30 -4.53
C ILE A 204 0.59 -8.07 -4.73
N ASP A 205 1.13 -6.85 -4.67
CA ASP A 205 0.48 -5.56 -4.64
C ASP A 205 1.00 -4.62 -5.73
N GLU A 206 1.82 -5.15 -6.65
CA GLU A 206 2.39 -4.37 -7.76
C GLU A 206 1.27 -3.66 -8.54
N GLN A 207 0.11 -4.30 -8.69
CA GLN A 207 -1.06 -3.73 -9.37
C GLN A 207 -1.96 -2.93 -8.44
N VAL A 208 -1.70 -2.84 -7.14
CA VAL A 208 -2.55 -2.08 -6.22
C VAL A 208 -2.53 -0.58 -6.53
N ILE A 209 -1.38 -0.03 -6.93
CA ILE A 209 -1.31 1.36 -7.40
C ILE A 209 -2.12 1.52 -8.70
N PRO A 210 -1.88 0.74 -9.78
CA PRO A 210 -2.71 0.76 -10.98
C PRO A 210 -4.23 0.61 -10.75
N ILE A 211 -4.64 -0.30 -9.87
CA ILE A 211 -6.04 -0.49 -9.48
C ILE A 211 -6.59 0.81 -8.89
N ASN A 212 -5.88 1.39 -7.92
CA ASN A 212 -6.32 2.63 -7.29
C ASN A 212 -6.38 3.79 -8.28
N ASP A 213 -5.39 3.91 -9.17
CA ASP A 213 -5.37 4.96 -10.20
C ASP A 213 -6.58 4.86 -11.15
N ILE A 214 -7.06 3.66 -11.45
CA ILE A 214 -8.25 3.47 -12.31
C ILE A 214 -9.54 3.72 -11.53
N PHE A 215 -9.71 3.10 -10.37
CA PHE A 215 -11.01 3.05 -9.68
C PHE A 215 -11.27 4.27 -8.80
N LEU A 216 -10.21 4.85 -8.26
CA LEU A 216 -10.26 6.06 -7.43
C LEU A 216 -10.02 7.33 -8.25
N ASP A 217 -9.69 7.22 -9.55
CA ASP A 217 -9.94 8.31 -10.50
C ASP A 217 -11.44 8.42 -10.79
N PHE A 218 -11.97 9.42 -10.16
CA PHE A 218 -13.36 9.73 -10.05
C PHE A 218 -13.91 10.63 -11.17
N GLU A 219 -13.03 11.21 -11.97
CA GLU A 219 -13.37 12.03 -13.13
C GLU A 219 -13.38 11.18 -14.42
N ALA A 220 -12.58 10.13 -14.45
CA ALA A 220 -12.58 9.16 -15.54
C ALA A 220 -13.93 8.43 -15.69
N ARG A 221 -14.36 8.27 -16.94
CA ARG A 221 -15.59 7.57 -17.32
C ARG A 221 -15.25 6.29 -18.06
N TYR A 222 -15.76 5.18 -17.55
CA TYR A 222 -15.58 3.85 -18.12
C TYR A 222 -16.93 3.24 -18.45
N THR A 223 -16.98 2.45 -19.52
CA THR A 223 -18.15 1.63 -19.84
C THR A 223 -18.02 0.31 -19.10
N SER A 224 -19.03 -0.02 -18.29
CA SER A 224 -19.13 -1.30 -17.60
C SER A 224 -19.29 -2.44 -18.61
N PRO A 225 -18.59 -3.58 -18.43
CA PRO A 225 -18.86 -4.78 -19.23
C PRO A 225 -20.29 -5.29 -19.06
N ASP A 226 -20.82 -5.95 -20.10
CA ASP A 226 -22.22 -6.39 -20.16
C ASP A 226 -22.60 -7.38 -19.05
N PHE A 227 -21.69 -8.27 -18.67
CA PHE A 227 -21.94 -9.35 -17.70
C PHE A 227 -22.05 -8.88 -16.24
N VAL A 228 -21.65 -7.64 -15.94
CA VAL A 228 -21.82 -7.02 -14.61
C VAL A 228 -22.88 -5.91 -14.62
N LEU A 229 -23.66 -5.78 -15.71
CA LEU A 229 -24.74 -4.81 -15.75
C LEU A 229 -25.87 -5.23 -14.80
N PRO A 230 -26.41 -4.29 -13.99
CA PRO A 230 -27.55 -4.58 -13.16
C PRO A 230 -28.83 -4.72 -14.02
N ARG A 231 -29.76 -5.53 -13.52
CA ARG A 231 -31.05 -5.79 -14.14
C ARG A 231 -31.91 -4.53 -14.17
N GLN A 232 -32.79 -4.49 -15.16
CA GLN A 232 -33.80 -3.43 -15.31
C GLN A 232 -35.12 -3.86 -14.64
N GLU A 233 -35.02 -4.31 -13.39
CA GLU A 233 -36.12 -4.86 -12.61
C GLU A 233 -36.23 -4.16 -11.25
N THR A 234 -37.30 -4.46 -10.51
CA THR A 234 -37.47 -3.99 -9.13
C THR A 234 -36.52 -4.73 -8.21
N HIS A 235 -35.80 -3.99 -7.37
CA HIS A 235 -34.86 -4.51 -6.38
C HIS A 235 -35.47 -4.42 -4.98
N GLU A 236 -35.20 -5.45 -4.17
CA GLU A 236 -35.56 -5.48 -2.76
C GLU A 236 -34.36 -5.07 -1.90
N LYS A 237 -34.51 -3.97 -1.13
CA LYS A 237 -33.44 -3.40 -0.30
C LYS A 237 -32.85 -4.42 0.68
N ALA A 238 -33.72 -5.13 1.40
CA ALA A 238 -33.29 -6.12 2.39
C ALA A 238 -32.49 -7.28 1.76
N ALA A 239 -32.89 -7.74 0.56
CA ALA A 239 -32.19 -8.80 -0.16
C ALA A 239 -30.79 -8.34 -0.63
N LEU A 240 -30.68 -7.11 -1.13
CA LEU A 240 -29.40 -6.53 -1.54
C LEU A 240 -28.44 -6.38 -0.36
N ILE A 241 -28.90 -5.82 0.77
CA ILE A 241 -28.09 -5.70 2.00
C ILE A 241 -27.65 -7.09 2.48
N GLY A 242 -28.57 -8.06 2.53
CA GLY A 242 -28.25 -9.43 2.93
C GLY A 242 -27.16 -10.06 2.06
N THR A 243 -27.22 -9.83 0.75
CA THR A 243 -26.22 -10.29 -0.22
C THR A 243 -24.86 -9.64 0.02
N LEU A 244 -24.80 -8.31 0.13
CA LEU A 244 -23.56 -7.57 0.37
C LEU A 244 -22.88 -7.97 1.68
N ARG A 245 -23.66 -8.22 2.74
CA ARG A 245 -23.14 -8.73 4.03
C ARG A 245 -22.62 -10.16 3.93
N ALA A 246 -23.23 -10.99 3.08
CA ALA A 246 -22.69 -12.33 2.81
C ALA A 246 -21.35 -12.24 2.04
N LEU A 247 -21.25 -11.33 1.08
CA LEU A 247 -20.01 -11.07 0.34
C LEU A 247 -18.91 -10.52 1.24
N GLU A 248 -19.22 -9.60 2.16
CA GLU A 248 -18.27 -9.12 3.16
C GLU A 248 -17.66 -10.27 3.95
N ARG A 249 -18.50 -11.13 4.55
CA ARG A 249 -18.02 -12.31 5.30
C ARG A 249 -17.19 -13.24 4.41
N LYS A 250 -17.63 -13.49 3.18
CA LYS A 250 -16.91 -14.32 2.21
C LYS A 250 -15.50 -13.77 1.96
N HIS A 251 -15.37 -12.47 1.72
CA HIS A 251 -14.11 -11.82 1.38
C HIS A 251 -13.18 -11.67 2.59
N VAL A 252 -13.72 -11.39 3.77
CA VAL A 252 -12.95 -11.40 5.02
C VAL A 252 -12.40 -12.81 5.29
N GLN A 253 -13.21 -13.86 5.13
CA GLN A 253 -12.74 -15.23 5.28
C GLN A 253 -11.70 -15.60 4.21
N ALA A 254 -11.86 -15.11 2.97
CA ALA A 254 -10.85 -15.30 1.92
C ALA A 254 -9.52 -14.62 2.30
N ALA A 255 -9.57 -13.39 2.82
CA ALA A 255 -8.40 -12.63 3.25
C ALA A 255 -7.64 -13.28 4.43
N LEU A 256 -8.33 -13.98 5.33
CA LEU A 256 -7.72 -14.64 6.49
C LEU A 256 -7.20 -16.04 6.21
N ASN A 257 -7.88 -16.78 5.33
CA ASN A 257 -7.70 -18.23 5.22
C ASN A 257 -7.10 -18.71 3.89
N SER A 258 -6.89 -17.81 2.92
CA SER A 258 -6.35 -18.15 1.59
C SER A 258 -4.91 -17.68 1.42
N ASP A 259 -4.17 -18.32 0.53
CA ASP A 259 -2.90 -17.80 0.06
C ASP A 259 -3.14 -16.61 -0.87
N LEU A 260 -2.85 -15.40 -0.37
CA LEU A 260 -3.09 -14.16 -1.09
C LEU A 260 -2.09 -13.91 -2.23
N THR A 261 -1.02 -14.71 -2.31
CA THR A 261 0.08 -14.52 -3.26
C THR A 261 -0.16 -15.13 -4.63
N GLU A 262 -1.13 -16.04 -4.73
CA GLU A 262 -1.49 -16.74 -5.97
C GLU A 262 -2.12 -15.80 -7.00
N LEU A 263 -1.64 -15.91 -8.24
CA LEU A 263 -2.17 -15.24 -9.42
C LEU A 263 -3.41 -15.98 -9.93
N CYS A 264 -4.52 -15.27 -10.11
CA CYS A 264 -5.80 -15.84 -10.56
C CYS A 264 -5.88 -15.84 -12.09
N LEU A 265 -6.19 -16.98 -12.73
CA LEU A 265 -6.11 -17.16 -14.20
C LEU A 265 -7.47 -17.25 -14.91
N ASP A 266 -8.58 -17.34 -14.19
CA ASP A 266 -9.91 -17.48 -14.82
C ASP A 266 -10.44 -16.18 -15.42
N PHE A 267 -9.81 -15.04 -15.10
CA PHE A 267 -10.19 -13.75 -15.64
C PHE A 267 -8.99 -12.81 -15.78
N GLU A 268 -8.77 -12.32 -16.99
CA GLU A 268 -7.79 -11.28 -17.28
C GLU A 268 -8.47 -9.90 -17.24
N PHE A 269 -8.05 -9.04 -16.30
CA PHE A 269 -8.67 -7.72 -16.14
C PHE A 269 -8.24 -6.78 -17.27
N PRO A 270 -9.17 -6.11 -17.97
CA PRO A 270 -8.80 -5.17 -19.04
C PRO A 270 -7.82 -4.12 -18.54
N THR A 271 -6.72 -3.89 -19.27
CA THR A 271 -5.63 -2.92 -18.97
C THR A 271 -4.70 -3.24 -17.79
N ILE A 272 -5.08 -4.12 -16.86
CA ILE A 272 -4.24 -4.54 -15.72
C ILE A 272 -3.61 -5.93 -15.97
N GLY A 273 -4.36 -6.87 -16.54
CA GLY A 273 -3.98 -8.27 -16.71
C GLY A 273 -4.46 -9.16 -15.55
N PHE A 274 -3.78 -10.28 -15.32
CA PHE A 274 -4.08 -11.17 -14.20
C PHE A 274 -3.62 -10.57 -12.86
N MET A 275 -4.46 -10.70 -11.84
CA MET A 275 -4.25 -10.15 -10.50
C MET A 275 -4.07 -11.26 -9.47
N THR A 276 -3.29 -10.99 -8.43
CA THR A 276 -3.23 -11.88 -7.26
C THR A 276 -4.55 -11.85 -6.50
N ARG A 277 -4.80 -12.84 -5.63
CA ARG A 277 -5.94 -12.76 -4.70
C ARG A 277 -5.89 -11.50 -3.84
N TYR A 278 -4.69 -11.08 -3.42
CA TYR A 278 -4.49 -9.82 -2.72
C TYR A 278 -5.02 -8.63 -3.53
N GLU A 279 -4.61 -8.53 -4.80
CA GLU A 279 -5.03 -7.46 -5.70
C GLU A 279 -6.52 -7.52 -6.04
N TRP A 280 -7.11 -8.71 -6.25
CA TRP A 280 -8.56 -8.86 -6.44
C TRP A 280 -9.35 -8.31 -5.26
N LEU A 281 -8.92 -8.59 -4.03
CA LEU A 281 -9.53 -8.04 -2.83
C LEU A 281 -9.32 -6.52 -2.70
N ASN A 282 -8.17 -5.99 -3.12
CA ASN A 282 -7.94 -4.54 -3.21
C ASN A 282 -8.81 -3.89 -4.29
N PHE A 283 -9.01 -4.57 -5.42
CA PHE A 283 -9.96 -4.16 -6.46
C PHE A 283 -11.38 -4.13 -5.90
N PHE A 284 -11.83 -5.15 -5.16
CA PHE A 284 -13.15 -5.12 -4.53
C PHE A 284 -13.31 -3.92 -3.60
N VAL A 285 -12.28 -3.59 -2.82
CA VAL A 285 -12.27 -2.39 -1.97
C VAL A 285 -12.38 -1.12 -2.82
N ALA A 286 -11.49 -0.92 -3.79
CA ALA A 286 -11.46 0.30 -4.61
C ALA A 286 -12.73 0.46 -5.47
N HIS A 287 -13.26 -0.62 -6.03
CA HIS A 287 -14.49 -0.62 -6.81
C HIS A 287 -15.71 -0.33 -5.94
N THR A 288 -15.79 -0.91 -4.74
CA THR A 288 -16.86 -0.60 -3.78
C THR A 288 -16.78 0.86 -3.33
N GLN A 289 -15.59 1.41 -3.08
CA GLN A 289 -15.40 2.84 -2.80
C GLN A 289 -15.91 3.72 -3.95
N ARG A 290 -15.65 3.31 -5.19
CA ARG A 290 -16.13 4.02 -6.38
C ARG A 290 -17.65 4.16 -6.39
N HIS A 291 -18.33 3.03 -6.24
CA HIS A 291 -19.79 3.00 -6.31
C HIS A 291 -20.48 3.43 -5.02
N LEU A 292 -19.80 3.39 -3.87
CA LEU A 292 -20.26 4.06 -2.65
C LEU A 292 -20.44 5.55 -2.91
N ARG A 293 -19.48 6.17 -3.61
CA ARG A 293 -19.61 7.58 -4.00
C ARG A 293 -20.77 7.82 -4.96
N GLN A 294 -20.96 6.94 -5.94
CA GLN A 294 -22.12 7.00 -6.83
C GLN A 294 -23.44 6.89 -6.04
N LEU A 295 -23.54 5.94 -5.11
CA LEU A 295 -24.72 5.72 -4.27
C LEU A 295 -25.04 6.95 -3.40
N LYS A 296 -24.01 7.57 -2.80
CA LYS A 296 -24.15 8.84 -2.06
C LYS A 296 -24.69 9.96 -2.94
N ASN A 297 -24.25 10.05 -4.20
CA ASN A 297 -24.76 11.04 -5.16
C ASN A 297 -26.23 10.78 -5.53
N VAL A 298 -26.62 9.52 -5.75
CA VAL A 298 -28.02 9.15 -6.00
C VAL A 298 -28.89 9.55 -4.80
N TYR A 299 -28.44 9.25 -3.58
CA TYR A 299 -29.17 9.62 -2.36
C TYR A 299 -29.37 11.13 -2.26
N ALA A 300 -28.31 11.92 -2.50
CA ALA A 300 -28.39 13.37 -2.48
C ALA A 300 -29.35 13.92 -3.53
N ALA A 301 -29.33 13.36 -4.76
CA ALA A 301 -30.20 13.81 -5.85
C ALA A 301 -31.69 13.53 -5.62
N LEU A 302 -32.04 12.53 -4.81
CA LEU A 302 -33.43 12.20 -4.48
C LEU A 302 -33.99 12.97 -3.27
N ASN A 303 -33.11 13.57 -2.45
CA ASN A 303 -33.47 14.20 -1.17
C ASN A 303 -33.02 15.67 -1.04
N GLY A 304 -32.44 16.23 -2.10
CA GLY A 304 -32.06 17.65 -2.22
C GLY A 304 -33.05 18.41 -3.09
#